data_AF-A0A212LPH8-F1
#
_entry.id   AF-A0A212LPH8-F1
#
_cell.length_a   1.000
_cell.length_b   1.000
_cell.length_c   1.000
_cell.angle_alpha   90.00
_cell.angle_beta   90.00
_cell.angle_gamma   90.00
#
_symmetry.space_group_name_H-M   'P 1'
#
loop_
_entity.id
_entity.type
_entity.pdbx_description
1 polymer ?
#
loop_
_entity_poly.entity_id
_entity_poly.type
_entity_poly.pdbx_seq_one_letter_code
_entity_poly.pdbx_strand_id
1 'polypeptide(L)'
;MNPQDSRQDEDEKNTVKRIRTKGGHEIIFVEEEDEERLEIHTPKNLKISLEDEQQMIIVQDKDGRNMLEIDGKNGKILVTAENSISFHVAGGRAALELGNQEGGKVTLKADTISLESRQALQINSAVTTALTSGASMKIESAGILELKGAMIKMN
;
A
#
# COMPACT_ATOMS: atom_id res chain seq x y z
N MET A 1 28.94 0.41 -61.75
CA MET A 1 29.57 1.28 -60.73
C MET A 1 29.12 2.71 -61.01
N ASN A 2 28.44 3.43 -60.12
CA ASN A 2 28.55 3.41 -58.67
C ASN A 2 27.18 3.30 -57.96
N PRO A 3 26.89 2.17 -57.27
CA PRO A 3 25.74 1.98 -56.41
C PRO A 3 26.15 2.22 -54.95
N GLN A 4 25.90 3.40 -54.41
CA GLN A 4 26.00 3.68 -52.97
C GLN A 4 25.01 4.80 -52.60
N ASP A 5 23.71 4.49 -52.65
CA ASP A 5 22.75 5.03 -51.68
C ASP A 5 22.27 3.84 -50.83
N SER A 6 23.22 3.16 -50.20
CA SER A 6 22.90 2.30 -49.07
C SER A 6 22.66 3.25 -47.89
N ARG A 7 21.45 3.77 -47.78
CA ARG A 7 20.92 4.14 -46.47
C ARG A 7 20.87 2.85 -45.66
N GLN A 8 22.01 2.54 -45.04
CA GLN A 8 22.01 1.83 -43.78
C GLN A 8 21.41 2.79 -42.76
N ASP A 9 20.10 2.99 -42.85
CA ASP A 9 19.32 3.15 -41.65
C ASP A 9 19.19 1.72 -41.13
N GLU A 10 20.28 1.17 -40.56
CA GLU A 10 20.14 0.05 -39.66
C GLU A 10 19.16 0.55 -38.61
N ASP A 11 18.00 -0.10 -38.56
CA ASP A 11 16.91 0.11 -37.62
C ASP A 11 17.45 0.16 -36.20
N GLU A 12 18.01 1.29 -35.78
CA GLU A 12 18.26 1.57 -34.39
C GLU A 12 16.86 1.73 -33.80
N LYS A 13 16.30 0.59 -33.37
CA LYS A 13 14.94 0.49 -32.86
C LYS A 13 14.83 1.58 -31.80
N ASN A 14 14.06 2.61 -32.11
CA ASN A 14 13.80 3.68 -31.17
C ASN A 14 12.77 3.17 -30.16
N THR A 15 13.24 2.35 -29.22
CA THR A 15 12.43 1.69 -28.21
C THR A 15 12.12 2.61 -27.03
N VAL A 16 12.67 3.82 -26.98
CA VAL A 16 12.43 4.78 -25.89
C VAL A 16 11.99 6.14 -26.42
N LYS A 17 10.73 6.50 -26.17
CA LYS A 17 10.17 7.82 -26.52
C LYS A 17 9.97 8.64 -25.25
N ARG A 18 10.38 9.91 -25.27
CA ARG A 18 10.31 10.81 -24.09
C ARG A 18 9.66 12.15 -24.43
N ILE A 19 8.71 12.56 -23.61
CA ILE A 19 8.22 13.95 -23.56
C ILE A 19 8.85 14.62 -22.35
N ARG A 20 9.60 15.71 -22.54
CA ARG A 20 10.22 16.48 -21.46
C ARG A 20 9.79 17.94 -21.50
N THR A 21 9.35 18.46 -20.36
CA THR A 21 9.01 19.89 -20.20
C THR A 21 10.25 20.71 -19.85
N LYS A 22 10.21 22.04 -20.06
CA LYS A 22 11.28 22.96 -19.61
C LYS A 22 11.57 22.86 -18.11
N GLY A 23 10.54 22.55 -17.31
CA GLY A 23 10.66 22.36 -15.87
C GLY A 23 11.32 21.04 -15.46
N GLY A 24 11.58 20.12 -16.39
CA GLY A 24 12.21 18.82 -16.13
C GLY A 24 11.26 17.68 -15.78
N HIS A 25 9.94 17.86 -15.94
CA HIS A 25 8.99 16.74 -15.87
C HIS A 25 9.09 15.87 -17.12
N GLU A 26 8.95 14.56 -16.96
CA GLU A 26 9.09 13.58 -18.04
C GLU A 26 7.95 12.57 -18.08
N ILE A 27 7.56 12.19 -19.29
CA ILE A 27 6.80 10.99 -19.59
C ILE A 27 7.66 10.15 -20.53
N ILE A 28 7.89 8.88 -20.20
CA ILE A 28 8.76 7.97 -20.94
C ILE A 28 7.95 6.74 -21.33
N PHE A 29 7.99 6.38 -22.60
CA PHE A 29 7.45 5.15 -23.15
C PHE A 29 8.63 4.25 -23.50
N VAL A 30 8.69 3.08 -22.90
CA VAL A 30 9.67 2.03 -23.19
C VAL A 30 8.91 0.91 -23.90
N GLU A 31 9.33 0.59 -25.12
CA GLU A 31 8.76 -0.39 -26.04
C GLU A 31 9.79 -1.49 -26.37
N GLU A 32 10.81 -1.64 -25.52
CA GLU A 32 11.76 -2.74 -25.61
C GLU A 32 11.06 -4.04 -25.22
N GLU A 33 11.24 -5.09 -26.03
CA GLU A 33 10.61 -6.39 -25.82
C GLU A 33 10.97 -6.94 -24.44
N ASP A 34 9.98 -7.44 -23.70
CA ASP A 34 10.07 -7.94 -22.32
C ASP A 34 10.43 -6.87 -21.24
N GLU A 35 10.56 -5.59 -21.62
CA GLU A 35 10.81 -4.47 -20.72
C GLU A 35 9.80 -3.32 -20.92
N GLU A 36 8.66 -3.59 -21.56
CA GLU A 36 7.68 -2.58 -21.91
C GLU A 36 7.10 -1.91 -20.66
N ARG A 37 7.20 -0.57 -20.62
CA ARG A 37 6.73 0.22 -19.49
C ARG A 37 6.45 1.67 -19.83
N LEU A 38 5.53 2.25 -19.08
CA LEU A 38 5.24 3.69 -19.07
C LEU A 38 5.75 4.29 -17.77
N GLU A 39 6.55 5.35 -17.85
CA GLU A 39 7.02 6.07 -16.67
C GLU A 39 6.65 7.55 -16.69
N ILE A 40 6.38 8.09 -15.49
CA ILE A 40 6.24 9.53 -15.26
C ILE A 40 7.22 9.93 -14.17
N HIS A 41 8.03 10.95 -14.44
CA HIS A 41 9.04 11.46 -13.51
C HIS A 41 8.89 12.95 -13.26
N THR A 42 9.14 13.36 -12.02
CA THR A 42 9.33 14.78 -11.66
C THR A 42 10.82 15.10 -11.48
N PRO A 43 11.23 16.38 -11.53
CA PRO A 43 12.63 16.78 -11.29
C PRO A 43 13.20 16.36 -9.93
N LYS A 44 12.31 16.10 -8.96
CA LYS A 44 12.69 15.60 -7.63
C LYS A 44 12.72 14.06 -7.56
N ASN A 45 12.60 13.38 -8.70
CA ASN A 45 12.60 11.92 -8.86
C ASN A 45 11.41 11.22 -8.19
N LEU A 46 10.26 11.88 -8.03
CA LEU A 46 9.01 11.15 -7.80
C LEU A 46 8.66 10.38 -9.07
N LYS A 47 8.26 9.10 -8.94
CA LYS A 47 8.07 8.18 -10.05
C LYS A 47 6.69 7.52 -10.03
N ILE A 48 6.08 7.41 -11.19
CA ILE A 48 4.98 6.47 -11.49
C ILE A 48 5.49 5.52 -12.58
N SER A 49 5.28 4.20 -12.43
CA SER A 49 5.66 3.13 -13.37
C SER A 49 4.45 2.25 -13.64
N LEU A 50 4.15 1.93 -14.90
CA LEU A 50 3.28 0.84 -15.31
C LEU A 50 4.15 -0.11 -16.13
N GLU A 51 4.30 -1.35 -15.69
CA GLU A 51 5.24 -2.32 -16.25
C GLU A 51 4.47 -3.55 -16.75
N ASP A 52 4.52 -3.81 -18.05
CA ASP A 52 3.66 -4.80 -18.70
C ASP A 52 4.14 -6.23 -18.42
N GLU A 53 5.45 -6.49 -18.54
CA GLU A 53 6.02 -7.82 -18.31
C GLU A 53 5.86 -8.28 -16.85
N GLN A 54 6.15 -7.40 -15.89
CA GLN A 54 5.96 -7.69 -14.47
C GLN A 54 4.49 -7.59 -14.04
N GLN A 55 3.62 -6.97 -14.85
CA GLN A 55 2.23 -6.64 -14.54
C GLN A 55 2.11 -5.78 -13.26
N MET A 56 2.95 -4.75 -13.16
CA MET A 56 3.11 -3.93 -11.96
C MET A 56 2.65 -2.48 -12.18
N ILE A 57 2.02 -1.90 -11.17
CA ILE A 57 1.79 -0.45 -11.08
C ILE A 57 2.48 0.05 -9.83
N ILE A 58 3.41 1.01 -9.98
CA ILE A 58 4.24 1.52 -8.90
C ILE A 58 4.12 3.05 -8.83
N VAL A 59 3.84 3.58 -7.65
CA VAL A 59 3.88 5.01 -7.34
C VAL A 59 4.81 5.21 -6.15
N GLN A 60 5.90 5.95 -6.31
CA GLN A 60 6.91 6.06 -5.26
C GLN A 60 7.61 7.42 -5.20
N ASP A 61 8.17 7.71 -4.02
CA ASP A 61 9.16 8.77 -3.86
C ASP A 61 10.51 8.39 -4.48
N LYS A 62 11.49 9.31 -4.37
CA LYS A 62 12.83 9.14 -4.94
C LYS A 62 13.53 7.86 -4.46
N ASP A 63 13.32 7.51 -3.20
CA ASP A 63 14.12 6.46 -2.53
C ASP A 63 13.33 5.15 -2.37
N GLY A 64 12.08 5.09 -2.86
CA GLY A 64 11.18 3.95 -2.67
C GLY A 64 10.72 3.76 -1.21
N ARG A 65 10.96 4.73 -0.34
CA ARG A 65 10.62 4.64 1.10
C ARG A 65 9.14 4.87 1.37
N ASN A 66 8.49 5.62 0.48
CA ASN A 66 7.05 5.81 0.48
C ASN A 66 6.52 5.35 -0.89
N MET A 67 5.75 4.27 -0.91
CA MET A 67 5.40 3.54 -2.13
C MET A 67 4.02 2.89 -2.06
N LEU A 68 3.31 2.91 -3.18
CA LEU A 68 2.16 2.08 -3.49
C LEU A 68 2.52 1.18 -4.66
N GLU A 69 2.33 -0.12 -4.49
CA GLU A 69 2.59 -1.14 -5.51
C GLU A 69 1.35 -2.03 -5.69
N ILE A 70 0.96 -2.24 -6.94
CA ILE A 70 -0.09 -3.19 -7.33
C ILE A 70 0.57 -4.25 -8.21
N ASP A 71 0.55 -5.49 -7.71
CA ASP A 71 1.02 -6.68 -8.41
C ASP A 71 -0.20 -7.41 -8.99
N GLY A 72 -0.44 -7.17 -10.28
CA GLY A 72 -1.55 -7.76 -11.02
C GLY A 72 -1.41 -9.27 -11.22
N LYS A 73 -0.17 -9.77 -11.27
CA LYS A 73 0.16 -11.18 -11.49
C LYS A 73 -0.20 -12.05 -10.29
N ASN A 74 0.05 -11.55 -9.08
CA ASN A 74 -0.18 -12.26 -7.82
C ASN A 74 -1.41 -11.75 -7.04
N GLY A 75 -2.11 -10.73 -7.54
CA GLY A 75 -3.31 -10.17 -6.89
C GLY A 75 -3.01 -9.50 -5.55
N LYS A 76 -1.88 -8.78 -5.46
CA LYS A 76 -1.38 -8.19 -4.21
C LYS A 76 -1.28 -6.67 -4.32
N ILE A 77 -1.63 -5.98 -3.24
CA ILE A 77 -1.36 -4.53 -3.08
C ILE A 77 -0.45 -4.36 -1.88
N LEU A 78 0.62 -3.58 -2.05
CA LEU A 78 1.55 -3.21 -1.00
C LEU A 78 1.56 -1.69 -0.83
N VAL A 79 1.36 -1.24 0.41
CA VAL A 79 1.50 0.17 0.79
C VAL A 79 2.62 0.25 1.82
N THR A 80 3.65 1.01 1.50
CA THR A 80 4.83 1.22 2.35
C THR A 80 4.97 2.70 2.65
N ALA A 81 5.20 3.03 3.91
CA ALA A 81 5.55 4.38 4.34
C ALA A 81 6.63 4.30 5.42
N GLU A 82 7.58 5.22 5.39
CA GLU A 82 8.70 5.24 6.34
C GLU A 82 8.23 5.46 7.78
N ASN A 83 7.21 6.30 7.97
CA ASN A 83 6.79 6.76 9.29
C ASN A 83 5.38 6.27 9.66
N SER A 84 4.39 6.51 8.79
CA SER A 84 2.99 6.20 9.09
C SER A 84 2.12 6.05 7.83
N ILE A 85 1.12 5.18 7.89
CA ILE A 85 0.02 5.08 6.92
C ILE A 85 -1.26 5.52 7.63
N SER A 86 -2.02 6.42 7.02
CA SER A 86 -3.26 6.95 7.59
C SER A 86 -4.41 6.90 6.59
N PHE A 87 -5.56 6.43 7.07
CA PHE A 87 -6.81 6.40 6.31
C PHE A 87 -7.82 7.29 7.03
N HIS A 88 -8.21 8.39 6.38
CA HIS A 88 -9.13 9.38 6.92
C HIS A 88 -10.35 9.51 6.02
N VAL A 89 -11.53 9.61 6.63
CA VAL A 89 -12.73 10.04 5.92
C VAL A 89 -12.77 11.56 5.91
N ALA A 90 -12.78 12.17 4.72
CA ALA A 90 -12.86 13.62 4.59
C ALA A 90 -14.11 14.17 5.32
N GLY A 91 -13.89 15.08 6.28
CA GLY A 91 -14.97 15.65 7.10
C GLY A 91 -15.53 14.76 8.21
N GLY A 92 -14.99 13.54 8.40
CA GLY A 92 -15.40 12.60 9.44
C GLY A 92 -14.43 12.55 10.64
N ARG A 93 -14.83 11.83 11.69
CA ARG A 93 -14.00 11.57 12.88
C ARG A 93 -13.30 10.20 12.86
N ALA A 94 -13.62 9.36 11.88
CA ALA A 94 -13.04 8.03 11.74
C ALA A 94 -11.65 8.10 11.11
N ALA A 95 -10.67 7.48 11.78
CA ALA A 95 -9.31 7.38 11.29
C ALA A 95 -8.69 6.02 11.67
N LEU A 96 -7.92 5.45 10.74
CA LEU A 96 -7.04 4.31 10.98
C LEU A 96 -5.59 4.77 10.77
N GLU A 97 -4.75 4.62 11.79
CA GLU A 97 -3.35 5.01 11.77
C GLU A 97 -2.46 3.80 12.09
N LEU A 98 -1.55 3.49 11.17
CA LEU A 98 -0.47 2.52 11.33
C LEU A 98 0.82 3.31 11.44
N GLY A 99 1.54 3.19 12.56
CA GLY A 99 2.74 3.99 12.83
C GLY A 99 3.91 3.16 13.33
N ASN A 100 5.12 3.60 13.04
CA ASN A 100 6.35 2.92 13.44
C ASN A 100 6.98 3.44 14.76
N GLN A 101 6.31 4.35 15.46
CA GLN A 101 6.96 5.11 16.55
C GLN A 101 7.11 4.35 17.88
N GLU A 102 6.47 3.18 18.07
CA GLU A 102 6.58 2.35 19.28
C GLU A 102 6.47 0.85 18.96
N GLY A 103 7.45 0.27 18.26
CA GLY A 103 7.53 -1.20 18.08
C GLY A 103 6.39 -1.83 17.28
N GLY A 104 5.86 -1.14 16.26
CA GLY A 104 4.79 -1.67 15.40
C GLY A 104 3.38 -1.52 15.99
N LYS A 105 3.09 -0.37 16.61
CA LYS A 105 1.77 -0.07 17.18
C LYS A 105 0.74 0.25 16.10
N VAL A 106 -0.41 -0.43 16.17
CA VAL A 106 -1.61 -0.13 15.35
C VAL A 106 -2.67 0.50 16.24
N THR A 107 -3.22 1.65 15.85
CA THR A 107 -4.25 2.35 16.62
C THR A 107 -5.48 2.60 15.76
N LEU A 108 -6.65 2.19 16.26
CA LEU A 108 -7.95 2.45 15.64
C LEU A 108 -8.77 3.39 16.54
N LYS A 109 -9.19 4.55 16.01
CA LYS A 109 -9.98 5.55 16.73
C LYS A 109 -11.25 5.90 15.94
N ALA A 110 -12.41 5.76 16.60
CA ALA A 110 -13.71 6.15 16.06
C ALA A 110 -14.71 6.38 17.21
N ASP A 111 -15.81 7.08 16.94
CA ASP A 111 -16.91 7.23 17.90
C ASP A 111 -17.61 5.89 18.18
N THR A 112 -17.74 5.05 17.15
CA THR A 112 -18.29 3.68 17.23
C THR A 112 -17.43 2.73 16.40
N ILE A 113 -17.15 1.55 16.95
CA ILE A 113 -16.51 0.43 16.24
C ILE A 113 -17.46 -0.78 16.34
N SER A 114 -17.96 -1.29 15.21
CA SER A 114 -18.73 -2.54 15.15
C SER A 114 -17.84 -3.66 14.60
N LEU A 115 -17.81 -4.80 15.29
CA LEU A 115 -17.03 -5.99 14.89
C LEU A 115 -18.00 -7.16 14.71
N GLU A 116 -18.23 -7.54 13.45
CA GLU A 116 -19.13 -8.64 13.09
C GLU A 116 -18.35 -9.73 12.38
N SER A 117 -18.53 -10.98 12.83
CA SER A 117 -17.88 -12.15 12.24
C SER A 117 -18.89 -13.24 11.96
N ARG A 118 -18.85 -13.84 10.78
CA ARG A 118 -19.80 -14.90 10.38
C ARG A 118 -19.53 -16.26 11.03
N GLN A 119 -18.27 -16.53 11.38
CA GLN A 119 -17.84 -17.84 11.89
C GLN A 119 -17.24 -17.72 13.29
N ALA A 120 -16.21 -16.91 13.44
CA ALA A 120 -15.56 -16.67 14.73
C ALA A 120 -14.86 -15.31 14.75
N LEU A 121 -14.83 -14.70 15.94
CA LEU A 121 -13.95 -13.59 16.28
C LEU A 121 -12.97 -14.10 17.35
N GLN A 122 -11.66 -14.02 17.08
CA GLN A 122 -10.61 -14.45 18.00
C GLN A 122 -9.72 -13.27 18.35
N ILE A 123 -9.50 -13.05 19.65
CA ILE A 123 -8.60 -12.01 20.17
C ILE A 123 -7.56 -12.71 21.07
N ASN A 124 -6.36 -12.91 20.54
CA ASN A 124 -5.27 -13.59 21.23
C ASN A 124 -4.13 -12.59 21.51
N SER A 125 -3.60 -12.60 22.73
CA SER A 125 -2.41 -11.82 23.11
C SER A 125 -1.45 -12.69 23.89
N ALA A 126 -0.15 -12.55 23.62
CA ALA A 126 0.90 -13.35 24.26
C ALA A 126 1.15 -12.94 25.72
N VAL A 127 0.87 -11.68 26.07
CA VAL A 127 1.21 -11.13 27.39
C VAL A 127 -0.02 -10.61 28.10
N THR A 128 -0.76 -9.67 27.48
CA THR A 128 -1.91 -9.04 28.13
C THR A 128 -2.91 -8.55 27.09
N THR A 129 -4.19 -8.73 27.39
CA THR A 129 -5.31 -8.06 26.73
C THR A 129 -6.05 -7.26 27.79
N ALA A 130 -6.24 -5.94 27.57
CA ALA A 130 -7.00 -5.08 28.46
C ALA A 130 -8.27 -4.59 27.74
N LEU A 131 -9.44 -4.83 28.34
CA LEU A 131 -10.72 -4.32 27.86
C LEU A 131 -11.33 -3.41 28.93
N THR A 132 -11.52 -2.14 28.60
CA THR A 132 -11.97 -1.11 29.55
C THR A 132 -13.20 -0.38 29.01
N SER A 133 -14.14 -0.06 29.89
CA SER A 133 -15.30 0.79 29.59
C SER A 133 -15.49 1.78 30.73
N GLY A 134 -15.73 3.04 30.39
CA GLY A 134 -15.94 4.09 31.39
C GLY A 134 -17.30 4.06 32.09
N ALA A 135 -18.30 3.40 31.50
CA ALA A 135 -19.66 3.36 32.02
C ALA A 135 -20.12 1.93 32.34
N SER A 136 -20.34 1.12 31.30
CA SER A 136 -20.80 -0.27 31.46
C SER A 136 -20.21 -1.15 30.38
N MET A 137 -20.03 -2.44 30.70
CA MET A 137 -19.68 -3.48 29.74
C MET A 137 -20.84 -4.47 29.65
N LYS A 138 -21.27 -4.79 28.42
CA LYS A 138 -22.31 -5.77 28.14
C LYS A 138 -21.71 -6.88 27.30
N ILE A 139 -21.81 -8.12 27.77
CA ILE A 139 -21.35 -9.32 27.06
C ILE A 139 -22.53 -10.29 27.03
N GLU A 140 -22.97 -10.65 25.83
CA GLU A 140 -24.11 -11.54 25.63
C GLU A 140 -23.70 -12.74 24.79
N SER A 141 -24.10 -13.93 25.21
CA SER A 141 -24.01 -15.17 24.44
C SER A 141 -25.39 -15.80 24.41
N ALA A 142 -25.87 -16.18 23.22
CA ALA A 142 -27.11 -16.94 23.09
C ALA A 142 -26.95 -18.39 23.59
N GLY A 143 -25.72 -18.90 23.56
CA GLY A 143 -25.35 -20.20 24.10
C GLY A 143 -24.55 -20.06 25.40
N ILE A 144 -23.63 -21.00 25.61
CA ILE A 144 -22.75 -20.97 26.78
C ILE A 144 -21.75 -19.82 26.65
N LEU A 145 -21.59 -19.06 27.73
CA LEU A 145 -20.47 -18.15 27.92
C LEU A 145 -19.46 -18.82 28.85
N GLU A 146 -18.22 -19.01 28.39
CA GLU A 146 -17.14 -19.59 29.18
C GLU A 146 -16.10 -18.52 29.51
N LEU A 147 -15.81 -18.35 30.81
CA LEU A 147 -14.78 -17.46 31.31
C LEU A 147 -13.79 -18.26 32.15
N LYS A 148 -12.54 -18.37 31.69
CA LYS A 148 -11.47 -19.14 32.32
C LYS A 148 -10.33 -18.22 32.75
N GLY A 149 -9.88 -18.39 33.99
CA GLY A 149 -8.68 -17.77 34.52
C GLY A 149 -8.23 -18.51 35.79
N ALA A 150 -6.94 -18.50 36.09
CA ALA A 150 -6.43 -19.07 37.34
C ALA A 150 -7.04 -18.39 38.58
N MET A 151 -7.41 -17.12 38.44
CA MET A 151 -8.15 -16.34 39.43
C MET A 151 -9.08 -15.37 38.72
N ILE A 152 -10.34 -15.32 39.13
CA ILE A 152 -11.30 -14.29 38.71
C ILE A 152 -11.59 -13.43 39.93
N LYS A 153 -11.26 -12.14 39.84
CA LYS A 153 -11.55 -11.17 40.88
C LYS A 153 -12.80 -10.38 40.49
N MET A 154 -13.79 -10.36 41.38
CA MET A 154 -15.00 -9.55 41.28
C MET A 154 -15.11 -8.71 42.55
N ASN A 155 -15.27 -7.41 42.41
CA ASN A 155 -15.26 -6.45 43.51
C ASN A 155 -16.19 -5.27 43.26
#